data_AF-A0A383BLP9-F1
#
_entry.id   AF-A0A383BLP9-F1
#
_cell.length_a   1.000
_cell.length_b   1.000
_cell.length_c   1.000
_cell.angle_alpha   90.00
_cell.angle_beta   90.00
_cell.angle_gamma   90.00
#
_symmetry.space_group_name_H-M   'P 1'
#
loop_
_entity.id
_entity.type
_entity.pdbx_description
1 polymer ?
#
loop_
_entity_poly.entity_id
_entity_poly.type
_entity_poly.pdbx_seq_one_letter_code
_entity_poly.pdbx_strand_id
1 'polypeptide(L)' 'MKPIQMAGPWITDLDKRIVADMMQNGWDNYEYVEKFEQAFAEWHGRKYCLMTPCCTHAIHLLLLALNIKEGDEVIVPECT' A
#
# COMPACT_ATOMS: atom_id res chain seq x y z
N MET A 1 0.47 16.77 -31.41
CA MET A 1 1.19 16.53 -30.14
C MET A 1 0.36 15.57 -29.29
N LYS A 2 0.98 14.64 -28.57
CA LYS A 2 0.26 13.86 -27.55
C LYS A 2 -0.07 14.77 -26.36
N PRO A 3 -1.28 14.69 -25.77
CA PRO A 3 -1.66 15.50 -24.61
C PRO A 3 -0.81 15.14 -23.39
N ILE A 4 -0.33 16.16 -22.67
CA ILE A 4 0.36 15.98 -21.39
C ILE A 4 -0.67 15.52 -20.35
N GLN A 5 -0.43 14.38 -19.74
CA GLN A 5 -1.28 13.83 -18.67
C GLN A 5 -0.81 14.36 -17.31
N MET A 6 -1.74 14.57 -16.38
CA MET A 6 -1.43 15.02 -15.01
C MET A 6 -0.69 13.95 -14.19
N ALA A 7 -1.03 12.68 -14.41
CA ALA A 7 -0.39 11.54 -13.76
C ALA A 7 -0.39 10.32 -14.70
N GLY A 8 0.45 9.34 -14.35
CA GLY A 8 0.53 8.05 -15.03
C GLY A 8 1.42 7.09 -14.24
N PRO A 9 1.29 5.78 -14.48
CA PRO A 9 2.10 4.81 -13.77
C PRO A 9 3.55 4.88 -14.25
N TRP A 10 4.50 4.84 -13.31
CA TRP A 10 5.91 4.68 -13.62
C TRP A 10 6.25 3.20 -13.53
N ILE A 11 6.22 2.50 -14.68
CA ILE A 11 6.46 1.06 -14.76
C ILE A 11 7.79 0.81 -15.46
N THR A 12 8.66 0.06 -14.80
CA THR A 12 9.97 -0.37 -15.29
C THR A 12 9.94 -1.84 -15.73
N ASP A 13 11.05 -2.34 -16.28
CA ASP A 13 11.16 -3.75 -16.63
C ASP A 13 11.27 -4.67 -15.40
N LEU A 14 11.65 -4.12 -14.23
CA LEU A 14 11.64 -4.87 -12.98
C LEU A 14 10.21 -5.25 -12.59
N ASP A 15 9.29 -4.28 -12.62
CA ASP A 15 7.88 -4.47 -12.27
C ASP A 15 7.25 -5.55 -13.16
N LYS A 16 7.48 -5.46 -14.48
CA LYS A 16 6.97 -6.45 -15.45
C LYS A 16 7.47 -7.86 -15.15
N ARG A 17 8.75 -8.02 -14.82
CA ARG A 17 9.33 -9.33 -14.51
C ARG A 17 8.77 -9.91 -13.22
N ILE A 18 8.65 -9.11 -12.16
CA ILE A 18 8.10 -9.55 -10.88
C ILE A 18 6.64 -9.97 -11.04
N VAL A 19 5.84 -9.17 -11.74
CA VAL A 19 4.42 -9.50 -11.99
C VAL A 19 4.31 -10.76 -12.84
N ALA A 20 5.13 -10.92 -13.89
CA ALA A 20 5.11 -12.12 -14.72
C ALA A 20 5.52 -13.38 -13.96
N ASP A 21 6.50 -13.29 -13.05
CA ASP A 21 6.88 -14.39 -12.17
C ASP A 21 5.74 -14.74 -11.21
N MET A 22 5.13 -13.75 -10.56
CA MET A 22 3.98 -13.95 -9.67
C MET A 22 2.79 -14.59 -10.38
N MET A 23 2.51 -14.21 -11.63
CA MET A 23 1.44 -14.83 -12.41
C MET A 23 1.71 -16.31 -12.73
N GLN A 24 2.98 -16.73 -12.77
CA GLN A 24 3.38 -18.11 -13.09
C GLN A 24 3.52 -18.97 -11.83
N ASN A 25 4.09 -18.40 -10.77
CA ASN A 25 4.61 -19.13 -9.62
C ASN A 25 3.96 -18.71 -8.28
N GLY A 26 3.15 -17.64 -8.27
CA GLY A 26 2.74 -16.95 -7.05
C GLY A 26 1.44 -17.40 -6.40
N TRP A 27 0.77 -18.45 -6.90
CA TRP A 27 -0.46 -18.95 -6.27
C TRP A 27 -0.13 -19.52 -4.88
N ASP A 28 -0.74 -18.92 -3.84
CA ASP A 28 -0.46 -19.18 -2.41
C ASP A 28 0.93 -18.73 -1.91
N ASN A 29 1.60 -17.83 -2.64
CA ASN A 29 2.86 -17.24 -2.21
C ASN A 29 2.67 -15.83 -1.61
N TYR A 30 2.87 -15.71 -0.29
CA TYR A 30 2.80 -14.43 0.43
C TYR A 30 4.17 -13.73 0.60
N GLU A 31 5.27 -14.37 0.18
CA GLU A 31 6.65 -13.91 0.41
C GLU A 31 6.91 -12.52 -0.22
N TYR A 32 6.30 -12.24 -1.37
CA TYR A 32 6.42 -10.94 -2.03
C TYR A 32 5.81 -9.80 -1.20
N VAL A 33 4.73 -10.09 -0.48
CA VAL A 33 4.10 -9.13 0.43
C VAL A 33 4.99 -8.91 1.65
N GLU A 34 5.48 -9.98 2.27
CA GLU A 34 6.34 -9.89 3.47
C GLU A 34 7.66 -9.15 3.17
N LYS A 35 8.28 -9.42 2.01
CA LYS A 35 9.48 -8.70 1.55
C LYS A 35 9.20 -7.21 1.37
N PHE A 36 8.05 -6.87 0.78
CA PHE A 36 7.65 -5.48 0.62
C PHE A 36 7.40 -4.81 1.98
N GLU A 37 6.66 -5.44 2.88
CA GLU A 37 6.39 -4.90 4.22
C GLU A 37 7.68 -4.64 5.00
N GLN A 38 8.62 -5.60 5.00
CA GLN A 38 9.90 -5.41 5.66
C GLN A 38 10.68 -4.23 5.05
N ALA A 39 10.86 -4.21 3.73
CA ALA A 39 11.60 -3.14 3.07
C ALA A 39 10.94 -1.76 3.25
N PHE A 40 9.61 -1.70 3.23
CA PHE A 40 8.86 -0.47 3.40
C PHE A 40 8.91 0.04 4.84
N ALA A 41 8.89 -0.86 5.83
CA ALA A 41 9.09 -0.52 7.24
C ALA A 41 10.48 0.08 7.46
N GLU A 42 11.52 -0.58 6.93
CA GLU A 42 12.91 -0.13 7.00
C GLU A 42 13.08 1.25 6.34
N TRP A 43 12.50 1.45 5.15
CA TRP A 43 12.55 2.73 4.43
C TRP A 43 11.96 3.90 5.24
N HIS A 44 10.89 3.66 6.00
CA HIS A 44 10.24 4.68 6.82
C HIS A 44 10.79 4.75 8.26
N GLY A 45 11.81 3.96 8.60
CA GLY A 45 12.33 3.88 9.97
C GLY A 45 11.30 3.39 10.99
N ARG A 46 10.41 2.47 10.58
CA ARG A 46 9.36 1.89 11.43
C ARG A 46 9.67 0.43 11.74
N LYS A 47 9.15 -0.05 12.87
CA LYS A 47 9.33 -1.45 13.30
C LYS A 47 8.47 -2.43 12.48
N TYR A 48 7.30 -1.98 12.02
CA TYR A 48 6.32 -2.79 11.32
C TYR A 48 5.70 -2.02 10.16
N CYS A 49 5.30 -2.75 9.13
CA CYS A 49 4.45 -2.30 8.03
C CYS A 49 3.38 -3.37 7.80
N LEU A 50 2.21 -2.95 7.32
CA LEU A 50 1.15 -3.86 6.88
C LEU A 50 0.64 -3.38 5.52
N MET A 51 0.79 -4.22 4.50
CA MET A 51 0.29 -3.95 3.16
C MET A 51 -1.23 -4.13 3.13
N THR A 52 -1.92 -3.16 2.53
CA THR A 52 -3.38 -3.24 2.34
C THR A 52 -3.72 -2.97 0.87
N PRO A 53 -4.91 -3.39 0.38
CA PRO A 53 -5.28 -3.21 -1.02
C PRO A 53 -5.33 -1.75 -1.48
N CYS A 54 -5.62 -0.81 -0.57
CA CYS A 54 -5.53 0.63 -0.83
C CYS A 54 -5.50 1.44 0.48
N CYS A 55 -5.16 2.74 0.38
CA CYS A 55 -5.04 3.63 1.54
C CYS A 55 -6.32 3.77 2.38
N THR A 56 -7.50 3.71 1.76
CA THR A 56 -8.77 3.76 2.50
C THR A 56 -8.94 2.56 3.44
N HIS A 57 -8.53 1.36 2.99
CA HIS A 57 -8.53 0.17 3.86
C HIS A 57 -7.50 0.29 4.98
N ALA A 58 -6.31 0.86 4.70
CA ALA A 58 -5.31 1.13 5.73
C ALA A 58 -5.85 2.04 6.85
N ILE A 59 -6.48 3.16 6.48
CA ILE A 59 -7.05 4.11 7.43
C ILE A 59 -8.20 3.46 8.22
N HIS A 60 -9.11 2.76 7.53
CA HIS A 60 -10.22 2.07 8.19
C HIS A 60 -9.72 1.01 9.20
N LEU A 61 -8.75 0.19 8.80
CA LEU A 61 -8.14 -0.81 9.68
C LEU A 61 -7.43 -0.17 10.88
N LEU A 62 -6.75 0.97 10.67
CA LEU A 62 -6.12 1.73 11.75
C LEU A 62 -7.16 2.19 12.78
N LEU A 63 -8.28 2.77 12.33
CA LEU A 63 -9.36 3.22 13.23
C LEU A 63 -9.98 2.05 14.00
N LEU A 64 -10.18 0.90 13.36
CA LEU A 64 -10.64 -0.32 14.02
C LEU A 64 -9.63 -0.81 15.06
N ALA A 65 -8.33 -0.81 14.74
CA ALA A 65 -7.26 -1.24 15.64
C ALA A 65 -7.10 -0.30 16.86
N LEU A 66 -7.35 1.00 16.68
CA LEU A 66 -7.43 1.99 17.75
C LEU A 66 -8.74 1.93 18.55
N ASN A 67 -9.66 1.04 18.16
CA ASN A 67 -10.95 0.83 18.79
C ASN A 67 -11.85 2.08 18.82
N ILE A 68 -11.78 2.92 17.78
CA ILE A 68 -12.66 4.09 17.62
C ILE A 68 -14.12 3.62 17.51
N LYS A 69 -15.03 4.35 18.17
CA LYS A 69 -16.47 4.04 18.26
C LYS A 69 -17.34 5.24 17.87
N GLU A 70 -18.63 4.95 17.78
CA GLU A 70 -19.65 5.98 17.66
C GLU A 70 -19.57 6.95 18.84
N GLY A 71 -19.55 8.26 18.54
CA GLY A 71 -19.39 9.32 19.52
C GLY A 71 -17.95 9.79 19.75
N ASP A 72 -16.94 9.05 19.27
CA ASP A 72 -15.55 9.51 19.33
C ASP A 72 -15.27 10.59 18.26
N GLU A 73 -14.44 11.58 18.62
CA GLU A 73 -14.04 12.65 17.71
C GLU A 73 -12.66 12.37 17.08
N VAL A 74 -12.55 12.60 15.76
CA VAL A 74 -11.30 12.46 15.00
C VAL A 74 -11.04 13.77 14.26
N ILE A 75 -9.93 14.43 14.59
CA ILE A 75 -9.52 15.69 13.95
C ILE A 75 -8.89 15.41 12.59
N VAL A 76 -9.39 16.09 11.55
CA VAL A 76 -8.90 15.98 10.16
C VAL A 76 -8.72 17.38 9.55
N PRO A 77 -7.87 17.55 8.53
CA PRO A 77 -7.79 18.80 7.78
C PRO A 77 -9.07 19.02 6.95
N GLU A 78 -9.36 20.28 6.61
CA GLU A 78 -10.52 20.64 5.77
C GLU A 78 -10.33 20.23 4.30
N CYS A 79 -9.07 20.20 3.83
CA CYS A 79 -8.73 19.82 2.47
C CYS A 79 -7.45 18.96 2.45
N THR A 80 -7.39 18.02 1.50
CA THR A 80 -6.29 17.05 1.30
C THR A 80 -5.50 17.33 0.03
#